data_AF-A0A561WT80-F1
#
_entry.id   AF-A0A561WT80-F1
#
_cell.length_a   1.000
_cell.length_b   1.000
_cell.length_c   1.000
_cell.angle_alpha   90.00
_cell.angle_beta   90.00
_cell.angle_gamma   90.00
#
_symmetry.space_group_name_H-M   'P 1'
#
loop_
_entity.id
_entity.type
_entity.pdbx_description
1 polymer ?
#
loop_
_entity_poly.entity_id
_entity_poly.type
_entity_poly.pdbx_seq_one_letter_code
_entity_poly.pdbx_strand_id
1 'polypeptide(L)' 'MPFTGSHVAAVLPLTRSAWLVPSALVIGSMVPDLPYYLPLPVEATLTHSLAGVLGVDVVLGLAAMACGMGCWPAS' A
#
# COMPACT_ATOMS: atom_id res chain seq x y z
N MET A 1 2.71 16.40 5.41
CA MET A 1 2.75 16.43 3.93
C MET A 1 2.63 14.98 3.48
N PRO A 2 1.60 14.57 2.72
CA PRO A 2 1.56 13.20 2.25
C PRO A 2 2.61 13.07 1.13
N PHE A 3 3.80 12.60 1.49
CA PHE A 3 4.90 12.40 0.54
C PHE A 3 4.80 10.99 -0.04
N THR A 4 3.79 10.75 -0.88
CA THR A 4 3.60 9.49 -1.59
C THR A 4 4.86 9.05 -2.36
N GLY A 5 5.59 9.99 -2.96
CA GLY A 5 6.86 9.69 -3.60
C GLY A 5 7.94 9.17 -2.62
N SER A 6 7.95 9.64 -1.38
CA SER A 6 8.95 9.23 -0.39
C SER A 6 8.71 7.80 0.11
N HIS A 7 7.45 7.39 0.24
CA HIS A 7 7.08 6.03 0.65
C HIS A 7 7.55 5.00 -0.38
N VAL A 8 7.29 5.27 -1.67
CA VAL A 8 7.80 4.42 -2.76
C VAL A 8 9.33 4.46 -2.80
N ALA A 9 9.94 5.63 -2.65
CA ALA A 9 11.40 5.77 -2.64
C ALA A 9 12.05 4.96 -1.51
N ALA A 10 11.42 4.89 -0.34
CA ALA A 10 11.92 4.13 0.81
C ALA A 10 11.99 2.62 0.54
N VAL A 11 11.09 2.08 -0.30
CA VAL A 11 11.07 0.64 -0.64
C VAL A 11 11.85 0.29 -1.89
N LEU A 12 12.31 1.25 -2.70
CA LEU A 12 13.11 1.02 -3.92
C LEU A 12 14.35 0.11 -3.74
N PRO A 13 15.09 0.14 -2.62
CA PRO A 13 16.17 -0.82 -2.42
C PRO A 13 15.68 -2.26 -2.29
N LEU A 14 14.51 -2.46 -1.67
CA LEU A 14 13.92 -3.76 -1.39
C LEU A 14 13.29 -4.41 -2.63
N THR A 15 12.86 -3.61 -3.60
CA THR A 15 12.32 -4.13 -4.88
C THR A 15 13.37 -4.85 -5.73
N ARG A 16 14.67 -4.70 -5.42
CA ARG A 16 15.76 -5.44 -6.06
C ARG A 16 15.96 -6.85 -5.50
N SER A 17 15.27 -7.20 -4.42
CA SER A 17 15.33 -8.55 -3.85
C SER A 17 14.53 -9.53 -4.71
N ALA A 18 15.10 -10.71 -4.99
CA ALA A 18 14.39 -11.79 -5.68
C ALA A 18 13.26 -12.42 -4.84
N TRP A 19 13.23 -12.15 -3.53
CA TRP A 19 12.27 -12.73 -2.59
C TRP A 19 11.02 -11.88 -2.36
N LEU A 20 11.04 -10.61 -2.80
CA LEU A 20 9.96 -9.67 -2.53
C LEU A 20 9.25 -9.31 -3.83
N VAL A 21 7.92 -9.15 -3.75
CA VAL A 21 7.10 -8.75 -4.90
C VAL A 21 7.12 -7.22 -5.00
N PRO A 22 7.68 -6.62 -6.06
CA PRO A 22 7.84 -5.16 -6.14
C PRO A 22 6.51 -4.39 -6.05
N SER A 23 5.45 -4.90 -6.70
CA SER A 23 4.12 -4.27 -6.63
C SER A 23 3.52 -4.30 -5.23
N ALA A 24 3.75 -5.36 -4.46
CA ALA A 24 3.30 -5.44 -3.07
C ALA A 24 4.03 -4.42 -2.18
N LEU A 25 5.33 -4.22 -2.41
CA LEU A 25 6.11 -3.20 -1.69
C LEU A 25 5.62 -1.78 -2.00
N VAL A 26 5.39 -1.48 -3.29
CA VAL A 26 4.89 -0.17 -3.72
C VAL A 26 3.50 0.09 -3.15
N ILE A 27 2.56 -0.86 -3.33
CA ILE A 27 1.19 -0.72 -2.83
C ILE A 27 1.20 -0.61 -1.30
N GLY A 28 1.87 -1.53 -0.60
CA GLY A 28 1.95 -1.54 0.86
C GLY A 28 2.56 -0.25 1.44
N SER A 29 3.53 0.36 0.74
CA SER A 29 4.10 1.66 1.16
C SER A 29 3.12 2.82 1.06
N MET A 30 2.10 2.72 0.20
CA MET A 30 1.12 3.78 -0.03
C MET A 30 -0.16 3.61 0.78
N VAL A 31 -0.49 2.38 1.21
CA VAL A 31 -1.75 2.05 1.88
C VAL A 31 -2.03 2.91 3.13
N PRO A 32 -1.07 3.17 4.03
CA PRO A 32 -1.36 3.98 5.23
C PRO A 32 -1.87 5.39 4.91
N ASP A 33 -1.54 5.91 3.72
CA ASP A 33 -1.92 7.24 3.24
C ASP A 33 -3.27 7.27 2.51
N LEU A 34 -3.87 6.12 2.16
CA LEU A 34 -5.14 6.05 1.40
C LEU A 34 -6.27 6.89 2.02
N PRO A 35 -6.47 6.94 3.35
CA PRO A 35 -7.52 7.77 3.95
C PRO A 35 -7.38 9.28 3.66
N TYR A 36 -6.18 9.76 3.28
CA TYR A 36 -5.99 11.15 2.88
C TYR A 36 -6.43 11.42 1.43
N TYR A 37 -6.55 10.38 0.60
CA TYR A 37 -6.82 10.49 -0.84
C TYR A 37 -8.21 9.98 -1.24
N LEU A 38 -8.75 9.04 -0.48
CA LEU A 38 -10.01 8.37 -0.75
C LEU A 38 -10.97 8.56 0.44
N PRO A 39 -12.29 8.64 0.19
CA PRO A 39 -13.29 8.74 1.24
C PRO A 39 -13.52 7.36 1.91
N LEU A 40 -12.50 6.84 2.58
CA LEU A 40 -12.56 5.56 3.29
C LEU A 40 -13.14 5.76 4.69
N PRO A 41 -13.95 4.82 5.21
CA PRO A 41 -14.49 4.87 6.56
C PRO A 41 -13.46 4.41 7.61
N VAL A 42 -12.22 4.90 7.51
CA VAL A 42 -11.09 4.53 8.36
C VAL A 42 -10.31 5.80 8.70
N GLU A 43 -9.96 5.97 9.98
CA GLU A 43 -9.17 7.10 10.42
C GLU A 43 -7.68 6.94 10.04
N ALA A 44 -7.05 8.03 9.58
CA ALA A 44 -5.63 8.02 9.25
C ALA A 44 -4.71 7.75 10.47
N THR A 45 -5.17 8.10 11.68
CA THR A 45 -4.50 7.77 12.94
C THR A 45 -4.42 6.26 13.17
N LEU A 46 -5.46 5.51 12.75
CA LEU A 46 -5.47 4.05 12.84
C LEU A 46 -4.48 3.43 11.86
N THR A 47 -4.47 3.87 10.59
CA THR A 47 -3.53 3.35 9.57
C THR A 47 -2.07 3.70 9.89
N HIS A 48 -1.83 4.76 10.67
CA HIS A 48 -0.48 5.10 11.17
C HIS A 48 -0.13 4.45 12.52
N SER A 49 -0.96 3.54 13.02
CA SER A 49 -0.68 2.75 14.23
C SER A 49 -0.13 1.36 13.86
N LEU A 50 0.64 0.74 14.76
CA LEU A 50 1.15 -0.61 14.54
C LEU A 50 0.03 -1.63 14.30
N ALA A 51 -1.10 -1.48 14.99
CA ALA A 51 -2.27 -2.35 14.83
C ALA A 51 -2.95 -2.15 13.46
N GLY A 52 -3.01 -0.90 12.97
CA GLY A 52 -3.54 -0.60 11.63
C GLY A 52 -2.64 -1.17 10.53
N VAL A 53 -1.33 -0.96 10.64
CA VAL A 53 -0.33 -1.46 9.68
C VAL A 53 -0.41 -2.98 9.51
N LEU A 54 -0.55 -3.72 10.62
CA LEU A 54 -0.63 -5.19 10.58
C LEU A 54 -2.05 -5.73 10.31
N GLY A 55 -3.09 -4.88 10.38
CA GLY A 55 -4.48 -5.25 10.25
C GLY A 55 -5.15 -4.63 9.03
N VAL A 56 -5.63 -3.39 9.19
CA VAL A 56 -6.40 -2.67 8.17
C VAL A 56 -5.59 -2.44 6.90
N ASP A 57 -4.31 -2.07 7.02
CA ASP A 57 -3.48 -1.76 5.86
C ASP A 57 -3.11 -3.01 5.07
N VAL A 58 -2.99 -4.17 5.72
CA VAL A 58 -2.83 -5.45 5.01
C VAL A 58 -4.07 -5.74 4.16
N VAL A 59 -5.27 -5.56 4.72
CA VAL A 59 -6.53 -5.79 4.00
C VAL A 59 -6.68 -4.81 2.83
N LEU A 60 -6.44 -3.53 3.06
CA LEU A 60 -6.51 -2.49 2.01
C LEU A 60 -5.47 -2.71 0.91
N GLY A 61 -4.25 -3.10 1.27
CA GLY A 61 -3.18 -3.41 0.32
C GLY A 61 -3.50 -4.63 -0.55
N LEU A 62 -4.04 -5.69 0.06
CA LEU A 62 -4.51 -6.87 -0.68
C LEU A 62 -5.68 -6.53 -1.61
N ALA A 63 -6.63 -5.72 -1.16
CA ALA A 63 -7.74 -5.26 -1.98
C ALA A 63 -7.26 -4.41 -3.18
N ALA A 64 -6.32 -3.49 -2.96
CA ALA A 64 -5.72 -2.69 -4.02
C ALA A 64 -4.94 -3.55 -5.03
N MET A 65 -4.18 -4.54 -4.54
CA MET A 65 -3.45 -5.48 -5.39
C MET A 65 -4.40 -6.35 -6.21
N ALA A 66 -5.46 -6.89 -5.59
CA ALA A 66 -6.48 -7.69 -6.27
C ALA A 66 -7.25 -6.89 -7.32
N CYS A 67 -7.57 -5.62 -7.04
CA CYS A 67 -8.19 -4.74 -8.02
C CYS A 67 -7.24 -4.45 -9.20
N GLY A 68 -5.98 -4.12 -8.92
CA GLY A 68 -4.97 -3.86 -9.96
C GLY A 68 -4.67 -5.08 -10.83
N MET A 69 -4.63 -6.29 -10.25
CA MET A 69 -4.40 -7.55 -10.97
C MET A 69 -5.65 -8.10 -11.66
N GLY A 70 -6.84 -7.87 -11.09
CA GLY A 70 -8.13 -8.29 -11.66
C GLY A 70 -8.63 -7.39 -12.79
N CYS A 71 -8.20 -6.13 -12.83
CA CYS A 71 -8.50 -5.18 -13.90
C CYS A 71 -7.48 -5.24 -15.07
N TRP A 72 -6.38 -5.98 -14.94
CA TRP A 72 -5.46 -6.21 -16.05
C TRP A 72 -6.01 -7.35 -16.91
N PRO A 73 -6.50 -7.09 -18.15
CA PRO A 73 -6.85 -8.19 -19.04
C PRO A 73 -5.57 -9.01 -19.22
N ALA A 74 -5.62 -10.28 -18.86
CA ALA A 74 -4.61 -11.24 -19.25
C ALA A 74 -4.61 -11.26 -20.79
N SER A 75 -3.71 -10.46 -21.38
CA SER A 75 -3.41 -10.44 -22.80
C SER A 75 -2.51 -11.61 -23.15
#